data_AF-A0A3D4BDS3-F1
#
_entry.id   AF-A0A3D4BDS3-F1
#
_cell.length_a   1.000
_cell.length_b   1.000
_cell.length_c   1.000
_cell.angle_alpha   90.00
_cell.angle_beta   90.00
_cell.angle_gamma   90.00
#
_symmetry.space_group_name_H-M   'P 1'
#
loop_
_entity.id
_entity.type
_entity.pdbx_description
1 polymer ?
#
loop_
_entity_poly.entity_id
_entity_poly.type
_entity_poly.pdbx_seq_one_letter_code
_entity_poly.pdbx_strand_id
1 'polypeptide(L)'
;MSAQDLWASLPIWLISPIYHNVTSLRWRSDVSNWEDGCAERYRIPKVYETHEELCADPSIDAVVEITSDDMHAPIAIDVMNAGKHVYLEKPMATNL
;
A
#
# COMPACT_ATOMS: atom_id res chain seq x y z
N MET A 1 3.07 11.40 22.42
CA MET A 1 2.20 10.42 21.74
C MET A 1 2.56 9.07 22.32
N SER A 2 1.61 8.37 22.94
CA SER A 2 1.92 7.13 23.67
C SER A 2 2.16 6.00 22.66
N ALA A 3 2.93 4.98 23.07
CA ALA A 3 3.20 3.85 22.20
C ALA A 3 1.90 3.21 21.69
N GLN A 4 0.82 3.22 22.50
CA GLN A 4 -0.49 2.63 22.20
C GLN A 4 -1.26 3.36 21.08
N ASP A 5 -1.02 4.65 20.85
CA ASP A 5 -1.72 5.44 19.83
C ASP A 5 -1.23 5.14 18.40
N LEU A 6 -0.04 4.55 18.26
CA LEU A 6 0.57 4.20 16.98
C LEU A 6 -0.05 2.94 16.34
N TRP A 7 -0.76 2.13 17.12
CA TRP A 7 -1.19 0.78 16.72
C TRP A 7 -2.48 0.83 15.89
N ALA A 8 -3.26 1.90 16.07
CA ALA A 8 -4.52 2.14 15.37
C ALA A 8 -4.36 3.03 14.12
N SER A 9 -3.19 3.64 13.93
CA SER A 9 -2.98 4.67 12.91
C SER A 9 -2.08 4.24 11.76
N LEU A 10 -1.21 3.23 11.93
CA LEU A 10 -0.33 2.75 10.87
C LEU A 10 -0.09 1.23 10.97
N PRO A 11 -0.07 0.49 9.85
CA PRO A 11 0.36 -0.91 9.82
C PRO A 11 1.76 -1.06 10.43
N ILE A 12 1.98 -2.11 11.24
CA ILE A 12 3.28 -2.40 11.90
C ILE A 12 4.46 -2.54 10.91
N TRP A 13 4.14 -2.76 9.64
CA TRP A 13 5.06 -2.83 8.51
C TRP A 13 5.68 -1.46 8.16
N LEU A 14 5.04 -0.33 8.48
CA LEU A 14 5.62 1.01 8.26
C LEU A 14 6.64 1.43 9.33
N ILE A 15 6.61 0.81 10.51
CA ILE A 15 7.51 1.12 11.63
C ILE A 15 8.66 0.12 11.77
N SER A 16 8.66 -0.93 10.94
CA SER A 16 9.65 -2.00 11.01
C SER A 16 10.80 -1.76 10.00
N PRO A 17 12.07 -1.75 10.44
CA PRO A 17 13.24 -1.55 9.57
C PRO A 17 13.51 -2.75 8.63
N ILE A 18 12.63 -3.74 8.59
CA ILE A 18 12.77 -4.95 7.78
C ILE A 18 12.29 -4.68 6.34
N TYR A 19 11.34 -3.77 6.13
CA TYR A 19 10.82 -3.40 4.81
C TYR A 19 11.69 -2.32 4.19
N HIS A 20 12.84 -2.72 3.66
CA HIS A 20 13.64 -1.87 2.79
C HIS A 20 12.91 -1.75 1.44
N ASN A 21 12.74 -0.52 0.94
CA ASN A 21 12.12 -0.16 -0.36
C ASN A 21 10.58 -0.27 -0.41
N VAL A 22 9.86 0.42 0.48
CA VAL A 22 8.42 0.66 0.31
C VAL A 22 8.21 1.73 -0.75
N THR A 23 7.63 1.36 -1.89
CA THR A 23 7.54 2.21 -3.09
C THR A 23 6.16 2.87 -3.30
N SER A 24 5.12 2.58 -2.51
CA SER A 24 3.84 3.28 -2.65
C SER A 24 2.88 3.15 -1.47
N LEU A 25 1.97 4.14 -1.36
CA LEU A 25 0.81 4.18 -0.48
C LEU A 25 -0.32 4.86 -1.29
N ARG A 26 -1.53 4.27 -1.33
CA ARG A 26 -2.74 4.92 -1.86
C ARG A 26 -3.74 5.13 -0.72
N TRP A 27 -4.39 6.29 -0.66
CA TRP A 27 -5.61 6.50 0.14
C TRP A 27 -6.63 7.34 -0.65
N ARG A 28 -7.91 7.21 -0.26
CA ARG A 28 -9.16 7.71 -0.87
C ARG A 28 -9.11 9.21 -1.28
N SER A 29 -10.01 9.60 -2.18
CA SER A 29 -10.15 10.94 -2.81
C SER A 29 -10.45 12.14 -1.88
N ASP A 30 -10.08 12.12 -0.59
CA ASP A 30 -10.39 13.20 0.36
C ASP A 30 -9.28 13.46 1.41
N VAL A 31 -8.01 13.38 1.01
CA VAL A 31 -6.85 13.79 1.84
C VAL A 31 -5.93 14.72 1.08
N SER A 32 -6.34 15.97 0.96
CA SER A 32 -5.42 17.08 0.67
C SER A 32 -4.35 17.30 1.76
N ASN A 33 -4.33 16.51 2.85
CA ASN A 33 -3.49 16.74 4.04
C ASN A 33 -2.61 15.56 4.50
N TRP A 34 -2.67 14.37 3.88
CA TRP A 34 -2.00 13.16 4.40
C TRP A 34 -0.84 12.63 3.56
N GLU A 35 -0.86 12.86 2.24
CA GLU A 35 0.14 12.34 1.30
C GLU A 35 1.55 12.84 1.62
N ASP A 36 1.67 14.14 1.86
CA ASP A 36 2.92 14.78 2.28
C ASP A 36 3.45 14.15 3.58
N GLY A 37 2.57 13.93 4.56
CA GLY A 37 2.97 13.48 5.89
C GLY A 37 3.60 12.08 5.91
N CYS A 38 3.03 11.10 5.18
CA CYS A 38 3.58 9.74 5.18
C CYS A 38 4.74 9.58 4.20
N ALA A 39 4.63 10.11 2.98
CA ALA A 39 5.70 10.00 2.00
C ALA A 39 6.97 10.73 2.48
N GLU A 40 6.83 11.92 3.07
CA GLU A 40 7.95 12.66 3.66
C GLU A 40 8.52 11.94 4.88
N ARG A 41 7.65 11.52 5.83
CA ARG A 41 8.07 10.83 7.06
C ARG A 41 8.86 9.56 6.79
N TYR A 42 8.45 8.79 5.79
CA TYR A 42 9.08 7.52 5.43
C TYR A 42 10.05 7.63 4.25
N ARG A 43 10.24 8.84 3.70
CA ARG A 43 11.12 9.12 2.55
C ARG A 43 10.80 8.22 1.36
N ILE A 44 9.51 8.03 1.09
CA ILE A 44 9.04 7.24 -0.04
C ILE A 44 9.41 8.00 -1.33
N PRO A 45 10.22 7.41 -2.22
CA PRO A 45 10.80 8.13 -3.35
C PRO A 45 9.80 8.44 -4.47
N LYS A 46 8.69 7.69 -4.52
CA LYS A 46 7.68 7.81 -5.57
C LYS A 46 6.31 7.45 -5.00
N VAL A 47 5.29 8.21 -5.40
CA VAL A 47 3.89 7.94 -5.10
C VAL A 47 3.16 7.82 -6.44
N TYR A 48 2.13 6.99 -6.50
CA TYR A 48 1.34 6.75 -7.70
C TYR A 48 -0.10 7.14 -7.42
N GLU A 49 -0.78 7.73 -8.41
CA GLU A 49 -2.19 8.11 -8.25
C GLU A 49 -3.11 6.87 -8.36
N THR A 50 -2.67 5.88 -9.15
CA THR A 50 -3.43 4.67 -9.46
C THR A 50 -2.59 3.41 -9.28
N HIS A 51 -3.21 2.26 -9.00
CA HIS A 51 -2.48 1.00 -8.86
C HIS A 51 -1.99 0.47 -10.21
N GLU A 52 -2.62 0.88 -11.31
CA GLU A 52 -2.20 0.55 -12.68
C GLU A 52 -0.84 1.17 -13.02
N GLU A 53 -0.60 2.43 -12.63
CA GLU A 53 0.72 3.07 -12.82
C GLU A 53 1.82 2.36 -12.02
N LEU A 54 1.49 1.92 -10.80
CA LEU A 54 2.36 1.10 -9.97
C LEU A 54 2.65 -0.24 -10.64
N CYS A 55 1.61 -0.90 -11.17
CA CYS A 55 1.75 -2.18 -11.89
C CYS A 55 2.63 -2.04 -13.13
N ALA A 56 2.61 -0.89 -13.81
CA ALA A 56 3.45 -0.63 -14.98
C ALA A 56 4.93 -0.36 -14.64
N ASP A 57 5.28 -0.12 -13.37
CA ASP A 57 6.64 0.23 -12.98
C ASP A 57 7.55 -1.01 -12.88
N PRO A 58 8.58 -1.16 -13.74
CA PRO A 58 9.45 -2.33 -13.72
C PRO A 58 10.37 -2.38 -12.48
N SER A 59 10.47 -1.30 -11.70
CA SER A 59 11.28 -1.27 -10.47
C SER A 59 10.58 -1.88 -9.24
N ILE A 60 9.31 -2.26 -9.36
CA ILE A 60 8.53 -2.85 -8.28
C ILE A 60 8.48 -4.37 -8.42
N ASP A 61 9.02 -5.07 -7.42
CA ASP A 61 9.02 -6.54 -7.36
C ASP A 61 7.75 -7.11 -6.71
N ALA A 62 7.21 -6.43 -5.71
CA ALA A 62 6.09 -6.90 -4.89
C ALA A 62 5.18 -5.76 -4.40
N VAL A 63 3.92 -6.10 -4.11
CA VAL A 63 2.89 -5.17 -3.61
C VAL A 63 2.26 -5.73 -2.34
N VAL A 64 2.04 -4.86 -1.37
CA VAL A 64 1.25 -5.14 -0.16
C VAL A 64 -0.10 -4.43 -0.34
N GLU A 65 -1.12 -5.21 -0.68
CA GLU A 65 -2.48 -4.75 -0.96
C GLU A 65 -3.27 -4.76 0.35
N ILE A 66 -3.70 -3.56 0.77
CA ILE A 66 -4.38 -3.30 2.06
C ILE A 66 -5.53 -2.30 1.89
N THR A 67 -6.17 -2.32 0.72
CA THR A 67 -7.26 -1.38 0.42
C THR A 67 -8.57 -1.80 1.08
N SER A 68 -9.72 -1.39 0.55
CA SER A 68 -11.00 -1.83 1.09
C SER A 68 -11.31 -3.24 0.60
N ASP A 69 -12.08 -4.00 1.38
CA ASP A 69 -12.42 -5.41 1.10
C ASP A 69 -12.94 -5.65 -0.34
N ASP A 70 -13.68 -4.68 -0.91
CA ASP A 70 -14.22 -4.72 -2.28
C ASP A 70 -13.16 -4.53 -3.38
N MET A 71 -12.03 -3.92 -3.04
CA MET A 71 -10.93 -3.61 -3.96
C MET A 71 -9.75 -4.60 -3.86
N HIS A 72 -9.70 -5.42 -2.82
CA HIS A 72 -8.66 -6.43 -2.62
C HIS A 72 -8.45 -7.33 -3.86
N ALA A 73 -9.51 -8.02 -4.29
CA ALA A 73 -9.42 -8.97 -5.39
C ALA A 73 -9.07 -8.31 -6.75
N PRO A 74 -9.75 -7.22 -7.19
CA PRO A 74 -9.39 -6.53 -8.43
C PRO A 74 -7.92 -6.11 -8.48
N ILE A 75 -7.42 -5.45 -7.43
CA ILE A 75 -6.05 -4.92 -7.41
C ILE A 75 -5.04 -6.06 -7.37
N ALA A 76 -5.26 -7.09 -6.56
CA ALA A 76 -4.34 -8.23 -6.51
C ALA A 76 -4.25 -8.96 -7.84
N ILE A 77 -5.36 -9.09 -8.57
CA ILE A 77 -5.38 -9.68 -9.91
C ILE A 77 -4.54 -8.84 -10.87
N ASP A 78 -4.71 -7.51 -10.87
CA ASP A 78 -3.94 -6.61 -11.73
C ASP A 78 -2.43 -6.68 -11.43
N VAL A 79 -2.05 -6.68 -10.16
CA VAL A 79 -0.66 -6.84 -9.70
C VAL A 79 -0.06 -8.17 -10.17
N MET A 80 -0.80 -9.27 -9.99
CA MET A 80 -0.34 -10.60 -10.42
C MET A 80 -0.24 -10.71 -11.95
N ASN A 81 -1.18 -10.12 -12.69
CA ASN A 81 -1.15 -10.05 -14.15
C ASN A 81 0.04 -9.23 -14.67
N ALA A 82 0.48 -8.22 -13.91
CA ALA A 82 1.70 -7.46 -14.18
C ALA A 82 2.99 -8.23 -13.82
N GLY A 83 2.89 -9.47 -13.36
CA GLY A 83 4.03 -10.33 -13.03
C GLY A 83 4.70 -9.99 -11.70
N LYS A 84 4.00 -9.28 -10.81
CA LYS A 84 4.52 -8.86 -9.50
C LYS A 84 4.02 -9.78 -8.39
N HIS A 85 4.80 -9.91 -7.31
CA HIS A 85 4.34 -10.62 -6.11
C HIS A 85 3.30 -9.79 -5.36
N VAL A 86 2.31 -10.42 -4.74
CA VAL A 86 1.31 -9.72 -3.93
C VAL A 86 1.15 -10.38 -2.56
N TYR A 87 1.23 -9.57 -1.51
CA TYR A 87 0.64 -9.87 -0.21
C TYR A 87 -0.68 -9.14 -0.13
N LEU A 88 -1.74 -9.82 0.30
CA LEU A 88 -3.08 -9.26 0.36
C LEU A 88 -3.64 -9.41 1.77
N GLU A 89 -4.19 -8.32 2.31
CA GLU A 89 -4.81 -8.32 3.63
C GLU A 89 -6.16 -9.05 3.66
N LYS A 90 -6.55 -9.55 4.83
CA LYS A 90 -7.84 -10.24 4.98
C LYS A 90 -9.00 -9.22 4.97
N PRO A 91 -10.17 -9.56 4.41
CA PRO A 91 -10.52 -10.81 3.70
C PRO A 91 -10.00 -10.86 2.26
N MET A 92 -9.76 -12.07 1.72
CA MET A 92 -9.18 -12.22 0.37
C MET A 92 -10.07 -11.67 -0.75
N ALA A 93 -11.37 -11.93 -0.64
CA ALA A 93 -12.40 -11.51 -1.57
C ALA A 93 -13.73 -11.40 -0.82
N THR A 94 -14.68 -10.68 -1.40
CA THR A 94 -16.04 -10.51 -0.84
C THR A 94 -17.00 -11.63 -1.26
N ASN A 95 -16.56 -12.53 -2.14
CA ASN A 95 -17.31 -13.70 -2.63
C ASN A 95 -16.36 -14.85 -2.99
N LEU A 96 -16.94 -16.03 -3.27
CA LEU A 96 -16.27 -17.26 -3.69
C LEU A 96 -16.24 -17.40 -5.21
#